data_AF-A0A1C7NEY2-F1
#
_entry.id   AF-A0A1C7NEY2-F1
#
_cell.length_a   1.000
_cell.length_b   1.000
_cell.length_c   1.000
_cell.angle_alpha   90.00
_cell.angle_beta   90.00
_cell.angle_gamma   90.00
#
_symmetry.space_group_name_H-M   'P 1'
#
loop_
_entity.id
_entity.type
_entity.pdbx_description
1 polymer ?
#
loop_
_entity_poly.entity_id
_entity_poly.type
_entity_poly.pdbx_seq_one_letter_code
_entity_poly.pdbx_strand_id
1 'polypeptide(L)'
;QGQFYWWLGHIFVLFNGLVYFSSILSFHTNPLFYKRAFASVFVSYSTVLYHIISTKNPTFKMLLSNQNMHYLIMAFYWYSSTPIAVTLVPFFLSSLVHCIAYIQSELISRLPDTSLLAKDQLSSYLQQWIQRHYKSVKQWIAYTEVVFIPAYLIIHVILWRVSILALIVYSYFLQSRYTQSTEIQATVHQTVDYLDSRLLNKHQPALITNVYSAIKQLVVL
;
A
#
# COMPACT_ATOMS: atom_id res chain seq x y z
N GLN A 1 -14.26 -11.26 17.45
CA GLN A 1 -13.02 -12.08 17.28
C GLN A 1 -12.30 -11.77 15.98
N GLY A 2 -12.97 -11.69 14.81
CA GLY A 2 -12.32 -11.38 13.53
C GLY A 2 -11.50 -10.08 13.49
N GLN A 3 -11.97 -9.00 14.13
CA GLN A 3 -11.24 -7.73 14.20
C GLN A 3 -9.90 -7.84 14.97
N PHE A 4 -9.79 -8.75 15.95
CA PHE A 4 -8.54 -8.95 16.69
C PHE A 4 -7.49 -9.63 15.81
N TYR A 5 -7.86 -10.67 15.05
CA TYR A 5 -6.95 -11.33 14.10
C TYR A 5 -6.52 -10.38 12.98
N TRP A 6 -7.45 -9.56 12.50
CA TRP A 6 -7.18 -8.49 11.54
C TRP A 6 -6.11 -7.52 12.05
N TRP A 7 -6.25 -7.04 13.28
CA TRP A 7 -5.30 -6.15 13.93
C TRP A 7 -3.96 -6.81 14.21
N LEU A 8 -3.98 -8.07 14.66
CA LEU A 8 -2.75 -8.84 14.93
C LEU A 8 -1.92 -9.01 13.65
N GLY A 9 -2.56 -9.28 12.51
CA GLY A 9 -1.87 -9.30 11.22
C GLY A 9 -1.16 -7.97 10.92
N HIS A 10 -1.81 -6.82 11.16
CA HIS A 10 -1.19 -5.52 10.97
C HIS A 10 -0.02 -5.26 11.92
N ILE A 11 -0.08 -5.71 13.18
CA ILE A 11 1.09 -5.66 14.09
C ILE A 11 2.25 -6.45 13.51
N PHE A 12 2.02 -7.66 13.01
CA PHE A 12 3.10 -8.46 12.43
C PHE A 12 3.64 -7.85 11.15
N VAL A 13 2.82 -7.16 10.33
CA VAL A 13 3.31 -6.36 9.20
C VAL A 13 4.27 -5.27 9.69
N LEU A 14 3.90 -4.53 10.73
CA LEU A 14 4.73 -3.47 11.29
C LEU A 14 6.03 -4.01 11.88
N PHE A 15 5.96 -5.04 12.71
CA PHE A 15 7.14 -5.63 13.33
C PHE A 15 8.11 -6.18 12.28
N ASN A 16 7.64 -7.04 11.38
CA ASN A 16 8.50 -7.62 10.35
C ASN A 16 8.96 -6.57 9.33
N GLY A 17 8.12 -5.59 9.01
CA GLY A 17 8.49 -4.48 8.13
C GLY A 17 9.59 -3.62 8.71
N LEU A 18 9.50 -3.25 10.00
CA LEU A 18 10.55 -2.51 10.71
C LEU A 18 11.87 -3.28 10.68
N VAL A 19 11.85 -4.55 11.08
CA VAL A 19 13.07 -5.39 11.08
C VAL A 19 13.65 -5.52 9.68
N TYR A 20 12.81 -5.70 8.65
CA TYR A 20 13.26 -5.78 7.26
C TYR A 20 13.90 -4.46 6.78
N PHE A 21 13.25 -3.31 7.01
CA PHE A 21 13.81 -2.01 6.64
C PHE A 21 15.11 -1.72 7.38
N SER A 22 15.19 -2.03 8.68
CA SER A 22 16.43 -1.96 9.44
C SER A 22 17.51 -2.87 8.85
N SER A 23 17.17 -4.10 8.43
CA SER A 23 18.14 -5.02 7.81
C SER A 23 18.75 -4.47 6.52
N ILE A 24 17.96 -3.73 5.73
CA ILE A 24 18.45 -3.03 4.52
C ILE A 24 19.41 -1.90 4.92
N LEU A 25 19.04 -1.09 5.91
CA LEU A 25 19.87 0.02 6.39
C LEU A 25 21.20 -0.46 7.00
N SER A 26 21.20 -1.63 7.62
CA SER A 26 22.40 -2.28 8.16
C SER A 26 23.21 -3.02 7.09
N PHE A 27 22.83 -2.99 5.81
CA PHE A 27 23.45 -3.74 4.71
C PHE A 27 23.48 -5.28 4.91
N HIS A 28 22.64 -5.80 5.81
CA HIS A 28 22.51 -7.23 6.11
C HIS A 28 21.07 -7.67 5.81
N THR A 29 20.66 -7.52 4.55
CA THR A 29 19.28 -7.76 4.12
C THR A 29 18.83 -9.18 4.44
N ASN A 30 17.81 -9.31 5.27
CA ASN A 30 17.22 -10.60 5.60
C ASN A 30 15.84 -10.74 4.93
N PRO A 31 15.73 -11.49 3.82
CA PRO A 31 14.49 -11.59 3.04
C PRO A 31 13.36 -12.32 3.79
N LEU A 32 13.66 -13.03 4.87
CA LEU A 32 12.68 -13.74 5.67
C LEU A 32 11.65 -12.77 6.28
N PHE A 33 12.10 -11.62 6.77
CA PHE A 33 11.21 -10.62 7.38
C PHE A 33 10.28 -9.99 6.34
N TYR A 34 10.74 -9.78 5.11
CA TYR A 34 9.88 -9.37 4.00
C TYR A 34 8.77 -10.39 3.74
N LYS A 35 9.12 -11.68 3.64
CA LYS A 35 8.14 -12.76 3.42
C LYS A 35 7.16 -12.89 4.59
N ARG A 36 7.63 -12.78 5.83
CA ARG A 36 6.78 -12.78 7.03
C ARG A 36 5.84 -11.57 7.08
N ALA A 37 6.30 -10.39 6.66
CA ALA A 37 5.45 -9.22 6.55
C ALA A 37 4.31 -9.45 5.56
N PHE A 38 4.59 -9.95 4.35
CA PHE A 38 3.55 -10.28 3.38
C PHE A 38 2.63 -11.43 3.83
N ALA A 39 3.17 -12.46 4.49
CA ALA A 39 2.36 -13.49 5.16
C ALA A 39 1.35 -12.88 6.16
N SER A 40 1.75 -11.84 6.86
CA SER A 40 0.89 -11.12 7.82
C SER A 40 -0.16 -10.26 7.12
N VAL A 41 0.18 -9.66 5.97
CA VAL A 41 -0.79 -8.97 5.09
C VAL A 41 -1.90 -9.95 4.67
N PHE A 42 -1.56 -11.19 4.31
CA PHE A 42 -2.59 -12.18 3.97
C PHE A 42 -3.58 -12.41 5.10
N VAL A 43 -3.10 -12.53 6.34
CA VAL A 43 -3.98 -12.73 7.50
C VAL A 43 -4.95 -11.57 7.62
N SER A 44 -4.46 -10.33 7.62
CA SER A 44 -5.32 -9.14 7.74
C SER A 44 -6.33 -9.06 6.58
N TYR A 45 -5.90 -9.13 5.33
CA TYR A 45 -6.81 -8.93 4.21
C TYR A 45 -7.77 -10.11 4.01
N SER A 46 -7.35 -11.35 4.32
CA SER A 46 -8.25 -12.52 4.30
C SER A 46 -9.36 -12.41 5.34
N THR A 47 -9.07 -11.87 6.54
CA THR A 47 -10.12 -11.67 7.56
C THR A 47 -11.18 -10.66 7.12
N VAL A 48 -10.79 -9.59 6.42
CA VAL A 48 -11.72 -8.61 5.85
C VAL A 48 -12.56 -9.23 4.75
N LEU A 49 -11.94 -9.98 3.83
CA LEU A 49 -12.65 -10.63 2.73
C LEU A 49 -13.60 -11.72 3.24
N TYR A 50 -13.18 -12.51 4.23
CA TYR A 50 -14.05 -13.47 4.90
C TYR A 50 -15.29 -12.81 5.48
N HIS A 51 -15.12 -11.67 6.18
CA HIS A 51 -16.24 -10.92 6.72
C HIS A 51 -17.19 -10.40 5.64
N ILE A 52 -16.65 -9.88 4.52
CA ILE A 52 -17.47 -9.43 3.37
C ILE A 52 -18.24 -10.61 2.78
N ILE A 53 -17.60 -11.77 2.60
CA ILE A 53 -18.23 -12.98 2.06
C ILE A 53 -19.36 -13.44 2.98
N SER A 54 -19.09 -13.55 4.28
CA SER A 54 -20.07 -14.04 5.26
C SER A 54 -21.26 -13.10 5.48
N THR A 55 -21.09 -11.79 5.28
CA THR A 55 -22.15 -10.80 5.56
C THR A 55 -22.90 -10.33 4.33
N LYS A 56 -22.23 -10.23 3.17
CA LYS A 56 -22.81 -9.63 1.97
C LYS A 56 -23.07 -10.62 0.84
N ASN A 57 -22.62 -11.87 0.95
CA ASN A 57 -22.71 -12.89 -0.10
C ASN A 57 -22.42 -12.32 -1.52
N PRO A 58 -21.25 -11.68 -1.71
CA PRO A 58 -20.93 -11.00 -2.96
C PRO A 58 -20.78 -12.00 -4.10
N THR A 59 -21.16 -11.58 -5.31
CA THR A 59 -20.78 -12.34 -6.51
C THR A 59 -19.26 -12.33 -6.69
N PHE A 60 -18.72 -13.30 -7.43
CA PHE A 60 -17.29 -13.36 -7.72
C PHE A 60 -16.76 -12.07 -8.38
N LYS A 61 -17.54 -11.48 -9.28
CA LYS A 61 -17.21 -10.19 -9.91
C LYS A 61 -17.10 -9.07 -8.89
N MET A 62 -18.04 -8.97 -7.94
CA MET A 62 -17.98 -7.97 -6.87
C MET A 62 -16.78 -8.16 -5.94
N LEU A 63 -16.40 -9.41 -5.68
CA LEU A 63 -15.21 -9.73 -4.89
C LEU A 63 -13.93 -9.31 -5.63
N LEU A 64 -13.83 -9.61 -6.93
CA LEU A 64 -12.69 -9.20 -7.76
C LEU A 64 -12.56 -7.69 -7.86
N SER A 65 -13.66 -6.94 -7.94
CA SER A 65 -13.61 -5.47 -7.96
C SER A 65 -13.28 -4.85 -6.59
N ASN A 66 -13.29 -5.63 -5.51
CA ASN A 66 -13.04 -5.12 -4.17
C ASN A 66 -11.57 -4.72 -3.97
N GLN A 67 -11.34 -3.53 -3.41
CA GLN A 67 -10.00 -3.02 -3.14
C GLN A 67 -9.15 -3.97 -2.26
N ASN A 68 -9.75 -4.61 -1.26
CA ASN A 68 -9.05 -5.55 -0.38
C ASN A 68 -8.62 -6.81 -1.13
N MET A 69 -9.39 -7.23 -2.13
CA MET A 69 -9.02 -8.36 -3.00
C MET A 69 -7.80 -8.02 -3.84
N HIS A 70 -7.76 -6.82 -4.44
CA HIS A 70 -6.59 -6.35 -5.19
C HIS A 70 -5.32 -6.32 -4.33
N TYR A 71 -5.41 -5.80 -3.10
CA TYR A 71 -4.26 -5.82 -2.17
C TYR A 71 -3.85 -7.23 -1.75
N LEU A 72 -4.80 -8.16 -1.58
CA LEU A 72 -4.50 -9.57 -1.28
C LEU A 72 -3.75 -10.23 -2.45
N ILE A 73 -4.19 -10.00 -3.70
CA ILE A 73 -3.52 -10.50 -4.91
C ILE A 73 -2.09 -9.93 -5.00
N MET A 74 -1.92 -8.63 -4.74
CA MET A 74 -0.59 -8.02 -4.72
C MET A 74 0.29 -8.60 -3.62
N ALA A 75 -0.26 -8.84 -2.42
CA ALA A 75 0.47 -9.49 -1.34
C ALA A 75 0.94 -10.89 -1.74
N PHE A 76 0.11 -11.65 -2.46
CA PHE A 76 0.48 -12.96 -2.98
C PHE A 76 1.59 -12.92 -4.03
N TYR A 77 1.49 -11.98 -4.95
CA TYR A 77 2.50 -11.79 -5.97
C TYR A 77 3.86 -11.45 -5.34
N TRP A 78 3.91 -10.47 -4.44
CA TRP A 78 5.13 -10.04 -3.77
C TRP A 78 5.68 -11.07 -2.77
N TYR A 79 4.79 -11.83 -2.13
CA TYR A 79 5.20 -12.98 -1.32
C TYR A 79 5.91 -14.06 -2.15
N SER A 80 5.62 -14.17 -3.45
CA SER A 80 6.21 -15.19 -4.31
C SER A 80 7.43 -14.68 -5.11
N SER A 81 7.56 -13.36 -5.28
CA SER A 81 8.64 -12.74 -6.06
C SER A 81 9.95 -12.58 -5.27
N THR A 82 11.03 -12.15 -5.93
CA THR A 82 12.20 -11.62 -5.21
C THR A 82 11.80 -10.38 -4.37
N PRO A 83 12.40 -10.17 -3.18
CA PRO A 83 12.03 -9.04 -2.33
C PRO A 83 12.28 -7.69 -2.99
N ILE A 84 11.22 -6.90 -3.13
CA ILE A 84 11.27 -5.52 -3.64
C ILE A 84 10.84 -4.60 -2.51
N ALA A 85 11.79 -3.97 -1.82
CA ALA A 85 11.51 -3.26 -0.57
C ALA A 85 10.40 -2.19 -0.67
N VAL A 86 10.39 -1.44 -1.78
CA VAL A 86 9.40 -0.39 -2.03
C VAL A 86 7.96 -0.90 -2.07
N THR A 87 7.73 -2.16 -2.46
CA THR A 87 6.38 -2.76 -2.51
C THR A 87 5.78 -2.99 -1.13
N LEU A 88 6.60 -3.06 -0.07
CA LEU A 88 6.13 -3.25 1.30
C LEU A 88 5.65 -1.94 1.94
N VAL A 89 6.13 -0.79 1.46
CA VAL A 89 5.85 0.53 2.04
C VAL A 89 4.35 0.86 2.13
N PRO A 90 3.51 0.64 1.09
CA PRO A 90 2.07 0.91 1.18
C PRO A 90 1.39 0.10 2.28
N PHE A 91 1.75 -1.19 2.40
CA PHE A 91 1.20 -2.10 3.41
C PHE A 91 1.66 -1.73 4.82
N PHE A 92 2.92 -1.32 4.96
CA PHE A 92 3.48 -0.86 6.23
C PHE A 92 2.78 0.39 6.74
N LEU A 93 2.68 1.43 5.90
CA LEU A 93 2.01 2.69 6.23
C LEU A 93 0.52 2.50 6.50
N SER A 94 -0.16 1.69 5.70
CA SER A 94 -1.55 1.30 5.93
C SER A 94 -1.71 0.59 7.28
N SER A 95 -0.83 -0.36 7.59
CA SER A 95 -0.89 -1.10 8.86
C SER A 95 -0.69 -0.19 10.08
N LEU A 96 0.15 0.85 9.95
CA LEU A 96 0.36 1.83 11.02
C LEU A 96 -0.94 2.54 11.39
N VAL A 97 -1.67 3.04 10.39
CA VAL A 97 -2.95 3.72 10.60
C VAL A 97 -3.99 2.78 11.20
N HIS A 98 -4.09 1.54 10.68
CA HIS A 98 -5.05 0.55 11.18
C HIS A 98 -4.76 0.10 12.62
N CYS A 99 -3.49 -0.05 12.98
CA CYS A 99 -3.09 -0.37 14.35
C CYS A 99 -3.47 0.74 15.33
N ILE A 100 -3.18 2.01 14.97
CA ILE A 100 -3.51 3.17 15.82
C ILE A 100 -5.03 3.33 15.94
N ALA A 101 -5.77 3.19 14.83
CA ALA A 101 -7.23 3.24 14.84
C ALA A 101 -7.84 2.17 15.74
N TYR A 102 -7.37 0.91 15.66
CA TYR A 102 -7.85 -0.16 16.52
C TYR A 102 -7.53 0.08 17.99
N ILE A 103 -6.34 0.59 18.32
CA ILE A 103 -6.00 0.96 19.70
C ILE A 103 -7.00 2.01 20.20
N GLN A 104 -7.25 3.04 19.39
CA GLN A 104 -8.15 4.14 19.73
C GLN A 104 -9.60 3.70 19.93
N SER A 105 -10.13 2.84 19.05
CA SER A 105 -11.56 2.47 19.06
C SER A 105 -11.87 1.26 19.95
N GLU A 106 -11.03 0.23 19.93
CA GLU A 106 -11.32 -1.07 20.54
C GLU A 106 -10.51 -1.33 21.81
N LEU A 107 -9.24 -0.94 21.84
CA LEU A 107 -8.38 -1.29 22.98
C LEU A 107 -8.62 -0.35 24.15
N ILE A 108 -8.71 0.96 23.89
CA ILE A 108 -8.98 1.97 24.93
C ILE A 108 -10.35 1.76 25.55
N SER A 109 -11.39 1.46 24.75
CA SER A 109 -12.75 1.24 25.25
C SER A 109 -12.85 0.07 26.25
N ARG A 110 -11.97 -0.93 26.13
CA ARG A 110 -11.88 -2.11 27.01
C ARG A 110 -11.04 -1.90 28.28
N LEU A 111 -10.34 -0.77 28.42
CA LEU A 111 -9.60 -0.47 29.65
C LEU A 111 -10.56 -0.26 30.83
N PRO A 112 -10.17 -0.66 32.05
CA PRO A 112 -10.97 -0.46 33.26
C PRO A 112 -11.29 1.03 33.49
N ASP A 113 -12.47 1.31 34.02
CA ASP A 113 -12.95 2.70 34.24
C ASP A 113 -12.30 3.41 35.44
N THR A 114 -11.23 2.82 36.00
CA THR A 114 -10.49 3.37 37.15
C THR A 114 -9.86 4.74 36.88
N SER A 115 -9.78 5.18 35.62
CA SER A 115 -9.34 6.52 35.23
C SER A 115 -10.01 7.01 33.93
N LEU A 116 -11.33 7.25 33.96
CA LEU A 116 -12.11 7.76 32.82
C LEU A 116 -11.46 8.98 32.13
N LEU A 117 -10.93 9.93 32.92
CA LEU A 117 -10.25 11.12 32.38
C LEU A 117 -9.01 10.78 31.53
N ALA A 118 -8.19 9.82 31.95
CA ALA A 118 -6.99 9.41 31.20
C ALA A 118 -7.36 8.63 29.93
N LYS A 119 -8.45 7.84 29.98
CA LYS A 119 -9.02 7.10 28.85
C LYS A 119 -9.50 8.07 27.76
N ASP A 120 -10.23 9.12 28.14
CA ASP A 120 -10.73 10.14 27.22
C ASP A 120 -9.60 11.00 26.62
N GLN A 121 -8.61 11.37 27.43
CA GLN A 121 -7.42 12.09 26.96
C GLN A 121 -6.62 11.28 25.94
N LEU A 122 -6.38 10.00 26.21
CA LEU A 122 -5.64 9.13 25.28
C LEU A 122 -6.43 8.90 23.98
N SER A 123 -7.74 8.63 24.07
CA SER A 123 -8.59 8.43 22.89
C SER A 123 -8.62 9.67 22.00
N SER A 124 -8.85 10.85 22.59
CA SER A 124 -8.88 12.12 21.87
C SER A 124 -7.52 12.48 21.26
N TYR A 125 -6.42 12.20 21.97
CA TYR A 125 -5.07 12.38 21.43
C TYR A 125 -4.83 11.52 20.18
N LEU A 126 -5.13 10.22 20.25
CA LEU A 126 -4.95 9.31 19.11
C LEU A 126 -5.87 9.70 17.95
N GLN A 127 -7.11 10.11 18.22
CA GLN A 127 -8.03 10.57 17.20
C GLN A 127 -7.51 11.83 16.48
N GLN A 128 -7.02 12.82 17.23
CA GLN A 128 -6.40 14.03 16.67
C GLN A 128 -5.14 13.69 15.86
N TRP A 129 -4.30 12.78 16.38
CA TRP A 129 -3.12 12.30 15.66
C TRP A 129 -3.50 11.67 14.33
N ILE A 130 -4.48 10.76 14.32
CA ILE A 130 -5.00 10.14 13.09
C ILE A 130 -5.47 11.24 12.15
N GLN A 131 -6.35 12.14 12.58
CA GLN A 131 -6.88 13.19 11.71
C GLN A 131 -5.78 14.08 11.11
N ARG A 132 -4.77 14.45 11.91
CA ARG A 132 -3.64 15.28 11.48
C ARG A 132 -2.76 14.58 10.44
N HIS A 133 -2.47 13.30 10.64
CA HIS A 133 -1.49 12.57 9.83
C HIS A 133 -2.11 11.71 8.72
N TYR A 134 -3.40 11.39 8.80
CA TYR A 134 -4.08 10.48 7.87
C TYR A 134 -3.95 10.93 6.41
N LYS A 135 -4.22 12.21 6.13
CA LYS A 135 -4.08 12.77 4.78
C LYS A 135 -2.65 12.66 4.26
N SER A 136 -1.66 12.99 5.10
CA SER A 136 -0.24 12.90 4.74
C SER A 136 0.17 11.46 4.47
N VAL A 137 -0.20 10.51 5.34
CA VAL A 137 0.10 9.09 5.16
C VAL A 137 -0.55 8.54 3.88
N LYS A 138 -1.81 8.88 3.61
CA LYS A 138 -2.50 8.50 2.37
C LYS A 138 -1.81 9.06 1.13
N GLN A 139 -1.33 10.29 1.18
CA GLN A 139 -0.56 10.90 0.10
C GLN A 139 0.78 10.18 -0.12
N TRP A 140 1.49 9.82 0.96
CA TRP A 140 2.73 9.02 0.87
C TRP A 140 2.50 7.64 0.26
N ILE A 141 1.40 6.97 0.64
CA ILE A 141 0.98 5.72 0.01
C ILE A 141 0.73 5.94 -1.48
N ALA A 142 -0.02 6.98 -1.86
CA ALA A 142 -0.31 7.29 -3.25
C ALA A 142 0.96 7.57 -4.08
N TYR A 143 1.90 8.37 -3.56
CA TYR A 143 3.20 8.58 -4.23
C TYR A 143 4.01 7.30 -4.36
N THR A 144 3.98 6.44 -3.34
CA THR A 144 4.64 5.14 -3.40
C THR A 144 4.03 4.27 -4.49
N GLU A 145 2.70 4.21 -4.57
CA GLU A 145 1.98 3.40 -5.55
C GLU A 145 2.14 3.94 -6.98
N VAL A 146 2.12 5.25 -7.18
CA VAL A 146 2.12 5.88 -8.52
C VAL A 146 3.53 6.14 -9.06
N VAL A 147 4.48 6.51 -8.19
CA VAL A 147 5.80 6.95 -8.62
C VAL A 147 6.86 5.91 -8.31
N PHE A 148 7.04 5.57 -7.03
CA PHE A 148 8.20 4.81 -6.60
C PHE A 148 8.16 3.35 -7.07
N ILE A 149 7.01 2.66 -6.97
CA ILE A 149 6.90 1.27 -7.42
C ILE A 149 7.01 1.17 -8.95
N PRO A 150 6.24 1.92 -9.77
CA PRO A 150 6.38 1.88 -11.23
C PRO A 150 7.79 2.22 -11.70
N ALA A 151 8.41 3.29 -11.18
CA ALA A 151 9.77 3.66 -11.55
C ALA A 151 10.76 2.53 -11.25
N TYR A 152 10.67 1.91 -10.06
CA TYR A 152 11.50 0.77 -9.70
C TYR A 152 11.31 -0.40 -10.68
N LEU A 153 10.06 -0.78 -10.97
CA LEU A 153 9.74 -1.90 -11.85
C LEU A 153 10.22 -1.66 -13.27
N ILE A 154 9.96 -0.47 -13.85
CA ILE A 154 10.39 -0.13 -15.22
C ILE A 154 11.91 -0.23 -15.34
N ILE A 155 12.65 0.39 -14.41
CA ILE A 155 14.12 0.36 -14.41
C ILE A 155 14.63 -1.08 -14.30
N HIS A 156 14.09 -1.88 -13.37
CA HIS A 156 14.58 -3.23 -13.14
C HIS A 156 14.15 -4.23 -14.22
N VAL A 157 13.05 -3.99 -14.92
CA VAL A 157 12.64 -4.77 -16.10
C VAL A 157 13.59 -4.50 -17.27
N ILE A 158 13.93 -3.23 -17.53
CA ILE A 158 14.91 -2.87 -18.58
C ILE A 158 16.28 -3.48 -18.29
N LEU A 159 16.66 -3.54 -17.00
CA LEU A 159 17.90 -4.18 -16.54
C LEU A 159 17.81 -5.72 -16.46
N TRP A 160 16.71 -6.33 -16.90
CA TRP A 160 16.46 -7.79 -16.84
C TRP A 160 16.57 -8.40 -15.43
N ARG A 161 16.37 -7.59 -14.37
CA ARG A 161 16.43 -8.02 -12.96
C ARG A 161 15.08 -8.42 -12.40
N VAL A 162 13.99 -7.95 -12.99
CA VAL A 162 12.62 -8.21 -12.58
C VAL A 162 11.82 -8.69 -13.80
N SER A 163 10.92 -9.64 -13.58
CA SER A 163 10.06 -10.17 -14.65
C SER A 163 9.11 -9.10 -15.18
N ILE A 164 8.89 -9.08 -16.50
CA ILE A 164 7.86 -8.25 -17.16
C ILE A 164 6.47 -8.52 -16.57
N LEU A 165 6.21 -9.73 -16.07
CA LEU A 165 4.97 -10.07 -15.38
C LEU A 165 4.69 -9.15 -14.18
N ALA A 166 5.74 -8.71 -13.46
CA ALA A 166 5.57 -7.80 -12.33
C ALA A 166 4.98 -6.46 -12.77
N LEU A 167 5.43 -5.97 -13.93
CA LEU A 167 4.93 -4.74 -14.51
C LEU A 167 3.47 -4.91 -14.95
N ILE A 168 3.13 -6.00 -15.63
CA ILE A 168 1.74 -6.27 -16.07
C ILE A 168 0.79 -6.36 -14.87
N VAL A 169 1.12 -7.19 -13.87
CA VAL A 169 0.31 -7.37 -12.66
C VAL A 169 0.14 -6.05 -11.92
N TYR A 170 1.22 -5.28 -11.77
CA TYR A 170 1.18 -4.00 -11.10
C TYR A 170 0.38 -2.94 -11.86
N SER A 171 0.46 -2.91 -13.19
CA SER A 171 -0.32 -1.99 -14.03
C SER A 171 -1.83 -2.22 -13.85
N TYR A 172 -2.29 -3.48 -13.87
CA TYR A 172 -3.70 -3.79 -13.59
C TYR A 172 -4.13 -3.36 -12.18
N PHE A 173 -3.28 -3.59 -11.19
CA PHE A 173 -3.52 -3.10 -9.83
C PHE A 173 -3.65 -1.57 -9.82
N LEU A 174 -2.72 -0.85 -10.44
CA LEU A 174 -2.71 0.62 -10.43
C LEU A 174 -3.92 1.21 -11.17
N GLN A 175 -4.30 0.63 -12.31
CA GLN A 175 -5.51 1.03 -13.04
C GLN A 175 -6.76 0.86 -12.16
N SER A 176 -6.88 -0.29 -11.49
CA SER A 176 -7.96 -0.52 -10.54
C SER A 176 -7.95 0.50 -9.40
N ARG A 177 -6.78 0.82 -8.84
CA ARG A 177 -6.63 1.86 -7.82
C ARG A 177 -7.03 3.25 -8.31
N TYR A 178 -6.69 3.61 -9.54
CA TYR A 178 -7.06 4.88 -10.16
C TYR A 178 -8.58 5.06 -10.22
N THR A 179 -9.34 4.00 -10.55
CA THR A 179 -10.81 4.08 -10.57
C THR A 179 -11.45 4.21 -9.18
N GLN A 180 -10.76 3.76 -8.13
CA GLN A 180 -11.33 3.64 -6.77
C GLN A 180 -10.85 4.71 -5.78
N SER A 181 -9.79 5.46 -6.06
CA SER A 181 -9.15 6.36 -5.10
C SER A 181 -8.84 7.72 -5.72
N THR A 182 -9.46 8.76 -5.17
CA THR A 182 -9.24 10.14 -5.57
C THR A 182 -7.82 10.61 -5.27
N GLU A 183 -7.17 10.06 -4.23
CA GLU A 183 -5.77 10.34 -3.93
C GLU A 183 -4.83 9.82 -5.02
N ILE A 184 -5.09 8.62 -5.55
CA ILE A 184 -4.33 8.05 -6.66
C ILE A 184 -4.53 8.89 -7.91
N GLN A 185 -5.77 9.29 -8.22
CA GLN A 185 -6.07 10.19 -9.34
C GLN A 185 -5.29 11.50 -9.21
N ALA A 186 -5.36 12.16 -8.05
CA ALA A 186 -4.66 13.42 -7.81
C ALA A 186 -3.14 13.27 -7.97
N THR A 187 -2.55 12.20 -7.44
CA THR A 187 -1.11 11.95 -7.56
C THR A 187 -0.69 11.62 -9.01
N VAL A 188 -1.52 10.88 -9.76
CA VAL A 188 -1.29 10.63 -11.19
C VAL A 188 -1.27 11.96 -11.95
N HIS A 189 -2.28 12.81 -11.78
CA HIS A 189 -2.33 14.14 -12.42
C HIS A 189 -1.09 14.98 -12.08
N GLN A 190 -0.75 15.11 -10.79
CA GLN A 190 0.44 15.85 -10.36
C GLN A 190 1.74 15.31 -10.96
N THR A 191 1.86 13.98 -11.05
CA THR A 191 3.05 13.34 -11.64
C THR A 191 3.12 13.59 -13.13
N VAL A 192 2.00 13.45 -13.85
CA VAL A 192 1.91 13.71 -15.29
C VAL A 192 2.22 15.17 -15.60
N ASP A 193 1.64 16.12 -14.87
CA ASP A 193 1.90 17.54 -15.07
C ASP A 193 3.39 17.88 -14.87
N TYR A 194 3.99 17.31 -13.82
CA TYR A 194 5.42 17.47 -13.56
C TYR A 194 6.27 16.88 -14.70
N LEU A 195 5.96 15.67 -15.16
CA LEU A 195 6.69 15.02 -16.25
C LEU A 195 6.50 15.74 -17.59
N ASP A 196 5.28 16.16 -17.91
CA ASP A 196 4.97 16.94 -19.11
C ASP A 196 5.81 18.22 -19.14
N SER A 197 5.88 18.95 -18.02
CA SER A 197 6.66 20.19 -17.91
C SER A 197 8.17 19.99 -18.11
N ARG A 198 8.69 18.77 -17.91
CA ARG A 198 10.12 18.45 -18.01
C ARG A 198 10.47 17.78 -19.33
N LEU A 199 9.65 16.83 -19.77
CA LEU A 199 9.92 15.92 -20.88
C LEU A 199 9.39 16.42 -22.22
N LEU A 200 8.33 17.23 -22.24
CA LEU A 200 7.76 17.76 -23.48
C LEU A 200 8.37 19.10 -23.91
N ASN A 201 9.46 19.52 -23.26
CA ASN A 201 10.21 20.70 -23.69
C ASN A 201 10.98 20.43 -24.99
N LYS A 202 11.03 21.44 -25.89
CA LYS A 202 11.66 21.39 -27.24
C LYS A 202 13.10 20.86 -27.32
N HIS A 203 13.81 20.74 -26.21
CA HIS A 203 15.22 20.33 -26.14
C HIS A 203 15.43 18.83 -25.87
N GLN A 204 14.37 18.03 -25.73
CA GLN A 204 14.49 16.60 -25.44
C GLN A 204 14.61 15.73 -26.70
N PRO A 205 15.42 14.66 -26.68
CA PRO A 205 15.49 13.69 -27.78
C PRO A 205 14.12 13.07 -28.09
N ALA A 206 13.78 12.95 -29.39
CA ALA A 206 12.49 12.44 -29.85
C ALA A 206 12.15 11.03 -29.32
N LEU A 207 13.16 10.20 -29.07
CA LEU A 207 12.98 8.86 -28.49
C LEU A 207 12.37 8.92 -27.08
N ILE A 208 12.82 9.87 -26.24
CA ILE A 208 12.33 10.01 -24.86
C ILE A 208 10.87 10.47 -24.88
N THR A 209 10.56 11.44 -25.73
CA THR A 209 9.19 11.95 -25.92
C THR A 209 8.25 10.86 -26.39
N ASN A 210 8.65 10.05 -27.38
CA ASN A 210 7.82 8.97 -27.93
C ASN A 210 7.56 7.84 -26.92
N VAL A 211 8.60 7.41 -26.18
CA VAL A 211 8.46 6.39 -25.13
C VAL A 211 7.58 6.89 -23.99
N TYR A 212 7.77 8.14 -23.56
CA TYR A 212 6.95 8.75 -22.54
C TYR A 212 5.47 8.83 -22.95
N SER A 213 5.17 9.26 -24.17
CA SER A 213 3.81 9.31 -24.69
C SER A 213 3.13 7.93 -24.74
N ALA A 214 3.85 6.87 -25.10
CA ALA A 214 3.32 5.51 -25.09
C ALA A 214 2.99 5.01 -23.67
N ILE A 215 3.86 5.28 -22.69
CA ILE A 215 3.62 4.93 -21.28
C ILE A 215 2.43 5.73 -20.72
N LYS A 216 2.34 7.02 -21.04
CA LYS A 216 1.24 7.89 -20.61
C LYS A 216 -0.11 7.36 -21.06
N GLN A 217 -0.21 6.86 -22.30
CA GLN A 217 -1.45 6.27 -22.80
C GLN A 217 -1.83 5.00 -22.04
N LEU A 218 -0.88 4.15 -21.64
CA LEU A 218 -1.17 2.93 -20.87
C LEU A 218 -1.65 3.21 -19.43
N VAL A 219 -1.21 4.31 -18.81
CA VAL A 219 -1.52 4.63 -17.40
C VAL A 219 -2.78 5.49 -17.26
N VAL A 220 -3.11 6.31 -18.25
CA VAL A 220 -4.22 7.28 -18.21
C VAL A 220 -5.50 6.77 -18.91
N LEU A 221 -5.47 5.56 -19.51
CA LEU A 221 -6.64 4.88 -20.10
C LEU A 221 -7.39 3.98 -19.10
#